data_AF-A0A6N8V578-F1
#
_entry.id   AF-A0A6N8V578-F1
#
_cell.length_a   1.000
_cell.length_b   1.000
_cell.length_c   1.000
_cell.angle_alpha   90.00
_cell.angle_beta   90.00
_cell.angle_gamma   90.00
#
_symmetry.space_group_name_H-M   'P 1'
#
loop_
_entity.id
_entity.type
_entity.pdbx_description
1 polymer ?
#
loop_
_entity_poly.entity_id
_entity_poly.type
_entity_poly.pdbx_seq_one_letter_code
_entity_poly.pdbx_strand_id
1 'polypeptide(L)'
;MSVRAPQPLLALHASSSLQMRLRSIHRTGRAFRLVGPVRLASSWEELGDLVARHPGSPAFVDPGFALSRSPFAPHRNADDIGGWRAVPLVWYANLEPSEERRLAALGTFVDGLRPGFGDTHPGAVDAAILRSIDANRNLQLLERLAQCANPWVRTAFELALKLSVAPCSVRRMAAGLCLSERTLQRKCAAIGVPSPRTLMTLARIFCFERLLHWSRQPAGVIAQALEFSARSNYRRTVRGIMGEPPSGVRERGGTEWVAQTIVNLLKRCPSDPASRGRNVYA
;
A
#
# COMPACT_ATOMS: atom_id res chain seq x y z
N MET A 1 22.92 15.52 8.02
CA MET A 1 21.86 14.63 8.54
C MET A 1 22.38 13.20 8.48
N SER A 2 22.55 12.52 9.62
CA SER A 2 22.97 11.12 9.63
C SER A 2 21.91 10.25 8.95
N VAL A 3 22.30 9.44 7.97
CA VAL A 3 21.39 8.52 7.29
C VAL A 3 20.99 7.44 8.30
N ARG A 4 19.77 7.52 8.82
CA ARG A 4 19.24 6.49 9.72
C ARG A 4 19.18 5.18 8.94
N ALA A 5 19.69 4.09 9.53
CA ALA A 5 19.61 2.77 8.92
C ALA A 5 18.14 2.43 8.58
N PRO A 6 17.89 1.77 7.44
CA PRO A 6 16.54 1.38 7.06
C PRO A 6 15.96 0.40 8.09
N GLN A 7 14.66 0.54 8.39
CA GLN A 7 13.94 -0.30 9.33
C GLN A 7 13.90 -1.75 8.84
N PRO A 8 14.14 -2.76 9.70
CA PRO A 8 14.19 -4.15 9.28
C PRO A 8 12.85 -4.65 8.74
N LEU A 9 12.89 -5.68 7.90
CA LEU A 9 11.71 -6.51 7.62
C LEU A 9 11.61 -7.57 8.72
N LEU A 10 10.49 -7.63 9.43
CA LEU A 10 10.25 -8.66 10.43
C LEU A 10 9.65 -9.89 9.76
N ALA A 11 9.91 -11.09 10.27
CA ALA A 11 9.25 -12.29 9.79
C ALA A 11 9.08 -13.35 10.87
N LEU A 12 7.93 -14.02 10.84
CA LEU A 12 7.58 -15.16 11.71
C LEU A 12 6.97 -16.26 10.83
N HIS A 13 7.74 -17.32 10.56
CA HIS A 13 7.25 -18.43 9.75
C HIS A 13 8.08 -19.70 10.00
N ALA A 14 7.40 -20.85 10.02
CA ALA A 14 8.02 -22.17 10.18
C ALA A 14 8.81 -22.65 8.95
N SER A 15 8.61 -22.04 7.78
CA SER A 15 9.15 -22.53 6.51
C SER A 15 10.56 -22.01 6.27
N SER A 16 11.53 -22.92 6.28
CA SER A 16 12.92 -22.62 5.89
C SER A 16 13.02 -22.15 4.44
N SER A 17 12.14 -22.62 3.54
CA SER A 17 12.12 -22.18 2.14
C SER A 17 11.68 -20.73 1.99
N LEU A 18 10.69 -20.27 2.77
CA LEU A 18 10.33 -18.85 2.80
C LEU A 18 11.47 -18.02 3.39
N GLN A 19 12.08 -18.47 4.49
CA GLN A 19 13.19 -17.73 5.11
C GLN A 19 14.35 -17.57 4.12
N MET A 20 14.72 -18.63 3.40
CA MET A 20 15.71 -18.57 2.32
C MET A 20 15.26 -17.64 1.20
N ARG A 21 13.98 -17.65 0.84
CA ARG A 21 13.44 -16.78 -0.20
C ARG A 21 13.44 -15.31 0.22
N LEU A 22 13.04 -14.97 1.44
CA LEU A 22 13.12 -13.61 1.98
C LEU A 22 14.58 -13.13 2.02
N ARG A 23 15.53 -14.01 2.39
CA ARG A 23 16.97 -13.71 2.33
C ARG A 23 17.49 -13.55 0.88
N SER A 24 16.97 -14.32 -0.06
CA SER A 24 17.33 -14.23 -1.48
C SER A 24 16.78 -12.95 -2.11
N ILE A 25 15.50 -12.65 -1.87
CA ILE A 25 14.85 -11.40 -2.30
C ILE A 25 15.51 -10.20 -1.59
N HIS A 26 16.05 -10.34 -0.37
CA HIS A 26 16.85 -9.27 0.24
C HIS A 26 18.05 -8.84 -0.62
N ARG A 27 18.64 -9.75 -1.40
CA ARG A 27 19.80 -9.44 -2.24
C ARG A 27 19.43 -8.78 -3.57
N THR A 28 18.25 -9.11 -4.11
CA THR A 28 17.89 -8.77 -5.51
C THR A 28 16.58 -7.98 -5.64
N GLY A 29 15.77 -7.97 -4.60
CA GLY A 29 14.43 -7.40 -4.55
C GLY A 29 14.43 -5.89 -4.41
N ARG A 30 13.38 -5.28 -4.95
CA ARG A 30 13.22 -3.82 -5.00
C ARG A 30 12.84 -3.24 -3.66
N ALA A 31 12.01 -3.95 -2.90
CA ALA A 31 11.52 -3.47 -1.62
C ALA A 31 12.64 -3.37 -0.58
N PHE A 32 13.64 -4.24 -0.68
CA PHE A 32 14.82 -4.30 0.20
C PHE A 32 15.81 -3.16 0.00
N ARG A 33 15.58 -2.27 -0.98
CA ARG A 33 16.26 -0.98 -1.02
C ARG A 33 15.68 0.01 -0.02
N LEU A 34 14.46 -0.25 0.48
CA LEU A 34 13.72 0.61 1.41
C LEU A 34 13.66 0.03 2.82
N VAL A 35 13.61 -1.30 2.93
CA VAL A 35 13.69 -2.02 4.21
C VAL A 35 15.10 -2.53 4.46
N GLY A 36 15.48 -2.62 5.72
CA GLY A 36 16.75 -3.15 6.19
C GLY A 36 16.76 -4.69 6.26
N PRO A 37 17.73 -5.26 6.99
CA PRO A 37 17.91 -6.70 7.07
C PRO A 37 16.66 -7.41 7.64
N VAL A 38 16.45 -8.65 7.20
CA VAL A 38 15.37 -9.49 7.73
C VAL A 38 15.70 -9.89 9.18
N ARG A 39 14.76 -9.67 10.09
CA ARG A 39 14.80 -10.15 11.48
C ARG A 39 13.75 -11.23 11.65
N LEU A 40 14.21 -12.45 11.95
CA LEU A 40 13.34 -13.60 12.15
C LEU A 40 12.96 -13.68 13.63
N ALA A 41 11.67 -13.85 13.89
CA ALA A 41 11.13 -14.24 15.18
C ALA A 41 10.87 -15.75 15.19
N SER A 42 11.08 -16.37 16.35
CA SER A 42 10.77 -17.77 16.63
C SER A 42 9.40 -17.97 17.28
N SER A 43 8.77 -16.89 17.73
CA SER A 43 7.45 -16.88 18.36
C SER A 43 6.70 -15.57 18.13
N TRP A 44 5.39 -15.55 18.42
CA TRP A 44 4.58 -14.33 18.40
C TRP A 44 5.00 -13.30 19.46
N GLU A 45 5.49 -13.76 20.61
CA GLU A 45 6.02 -12.92 21.68
C GLU A 45 7.30 -12.21 21.23
N GLU A 46 8.26 -12.96 20.67
CA GLU A 46 9.49 -12.39 20.12
C GLU A 46 9.19 -11.42 18.96
N LEU A 47 8.19 -11.73 18.12
CA LEU A 47 7.74 -10.81 17.09
C LEU A 47 7.19 -9.51 17.71
N GLY A 48 6.44 -9.59 18.81
CA GLY A 48 5.98 -8.44 19.57
C GLY A 48 7.13 -7.56 20.07
N ASP A 49 8.17 -8.17 20.63
CA ASP A 49 9.38 -7.47 21.08
C ASP A 49 10.14 -6.80 19.92
N LEU A 50 10.19 -7.47 18.76
CA LEU A 50 10.80 -6.89 17.55
C LEU A 50 9.98 -5.71 17.02
N VAL A 51 8.64 -5.81 17.02
CA VAL A 51 7.75 -4.70 16.64
C VAL A 51 7.92 -3.51 17.58
N ALA A 52 8.03 -3.74 18.88
CA ALA A 52 8.26 -2.68 19.87
C ALA A 52 9.61 -1.97 19.66
N ARG A 53 10.66 -2.74 19.31
CA ARG A 53 12.00 -2.19 18.97
C ARG A 53 12.05 -1.49 17.61
N HIS A 54 11.20 -1.91 16.67
CA HIS A 54 11.17 -1.43 15.29
C HIS A 54 9.75 -0.99 14.88
N PRO A 55 9.21 0.08 15.50
CA PRO A 55 7.84 0.51 15.24
C PRO A 55 7.65 0.90 13.77
N GLY A 56 6.58 0.38 13.17
CA GLY A 56 6.24 0.61 11.76
C GLY A 56 7.02 -0.25 10.76
N SER A 57 7.89 -1.16 11.22
CA SER A 57 8.47 -2.19 10.36
C SER A 57 7.38 -3.13 9.82
N PRO A 58 7.38 -3.42 8.50
CA PRO A 58 6.52 -4.46 7.96
C PRO A 58 6.91 -5.84 8.50
N ALA A 59 5.92 -6.70 8.70
CA ALA A 59 6.13 -8.06 9.18
C ALA A 59 5.45 -9.10 8.27
N PHE A 60 6.21 -10.11 7.85
CA PHE A 60 5.70 -11.27 7.12
C PHE A 60 5.44 -12.42 8.08
N VAL A 61 4.19 -12.83 8.22
CA VAL A 61 3.82 -13.82 9.23
C VAL A 61 3.03 -14.96 8.63
N ASP A 62 3.22 -16.16 9.15
CA ASP A 62 2.27 -17.25 9.01
C ASP A 62 1.25 -17.15 10.16
N PRO A 63 -0.02 -16.78 9.91
CA PRO A 63 -1.03 -16.65 10.96
C PRO A 63 -1.26 -17.93 11.76
N GLY A 64 -1.01 -19.09 11.14
CA GLY A 64 -1.12 -20.41 11.75
C GLY A 64 0.13 -20.84 12.51
N PHE A 65 1.21 -20.05 12.50
CA PHE A 65 2.43 -20.36 13.23
C PHE A 65 2.13 -20.54 14.72
N ALA A 66 2.43 -21.75 15.23
CA ALA A 66 2.14 -22.14 16.60
C ALA A 66 0.71 -21.72 17.03
N LEU A 67 -0.31 -22.17 16.28
CA LEU A 67 -1.69 -21.68 16.34
C LEU A 67 -2.26 -21.49 17.76
N SER A 68 -1.94 -22.35 18.73
CA SER A 68 -2.39 -22.21 20.13
C SER A 68 -1.89 -20.93 20.82
N ARG A 69 -0.77 -20.38 20.36
CA ARG A 69 -0.16 -19.13 20.84
C ARG A 69 -0.32 -17.97 19.86
N SER A 70 -1.02 -18.17 18.74
CA SER A 70 -1.27 -17.12 17.76
C SER A 70 -2.29 -16.12 18.31
N PRO A 71 -2.03 -14.80 18.23
CA PRO A 71 -3.04 -13.79 18.54
C PRO A 71 -4.21 -13.84 17.55
N PHE A 72 -4.04 -14.51 16.41
CA PHE A 72 -5.06 -14.68 15.37
C PHE A 72 -5.77 -16.02 15.44
N ALA A 73 -5.57 -16.82 16.50
CA ALA A 73 -6.26 -18.09 16.66
C ALA A 73 -7.79 -17.89 16.73
N PRO A 74 -8.61 -18.85 16.24
CA PRO A 74 -10.06 -18.67 16.16
C PRO A 74 -10.77 -18.39 17.48
N HIS A 75 -10.19 -18.82 18.60
CA HIS A 75 -10.75 -18.69 19.95
C HIS A 75 -10.29 -17.42 20.69
N ARG A 76 -9.45 -16.58 20.06
CA ARG A 76 -8.95 -15.33 20.67
C ARG A 76 -9.97 -14.21 20.53
N ASN A 77 -10.05 -13.37 21.56
CA ASN A 77 -10.95 -12.22 21.58
C ASN A 77 -10.38 -11.05 20.75
N ALA A 78 -11.24 -10.14 20.33
CA ALA A 78 -10.84 -8.96 19.56
C ALA A 78 -9.84 -8.05 20.31
N ASP A 79 -9.89 -8.04 21.64
CA ASP A 79 -8.99 -7.24 22.49
C ASP A 79 -7.54 -7.74 22.43
N ASP A 80 -7.33 -9.06 22.32
CA ASP A 80 -5.99 -9.66 22.16
C ASP A 80 -5.32 -9.21 20.84
N ILE A 81 -6.11 -8.78 19.86
CA ILE A 81 -5.68 -8.35 18.53
C ILE A 81 -5.39 -6.84 18.51
N GLY A 82 -5.89 -6.08 19.49
CA GLY A 82 -5.80 -4.62 19.52
C GLY A 82 -4.37 -4.10 19.37
N GLY A 83 -3.40 -4.74 20.05
CA GLY A 83 -1.97 -4.38 19.97
C GLY A 83 -1.34 -4.59 18.58
N TRP A 84 -1.95 -5.42 17.74
CA TRP A 84 -1.44 -5.76 16.41
C TRP A 84 -2.00 -4.87 15.29
N ARG A 85 -3.09 -4.12 15.54
CA ARG A 85 -3.72 -3.26 14.51
C ARG A 85 -2.80 -2.17 13.97
N ALA A 86 -1.84 -1.71 14.77
CA ALA A 86 -0.87 -0.72 14.34
C ALA A 86 0.29 -1.34 13.52
N VAL A 87 0.41 -2.66 13.49
CA VAL A 87 1.53 -3.38 12.87
C VAL A 87 1.18 -3.68 11.40
N PRO A 88 2.04 -3.31 10.44
CA PRO A 88 1.80 -3.63 9.04
C PRO A 88 2.10 -5.09 8.74
N LEU A 89 1.11 -5.96 9.03
CA LEU A 89 1.21 -7.40 8.82
C LEU A 89 0.88 -7.79 7.38
N VAL A 90 1.69 -8.68 6.83
CA VAL A 90 1.43 -9.41 5.58
C VAL A 90 1.40 -10.88 5.94
N TRP A 91 0.28 -11.56 5.65
CA TRP A 91 0.25 -13.01 5.83
C TRP A 91 0.90 -13.72 4.64
N TYR A 92 1.63 -14.78 4.93
CA TYR A 92 2.20 -15.69 3.95
C TYR A 92 1.89 -17.12 4.38
N ALA A 93 0.81 -17.68 3.85
CA ALA A 93 0.32 -19.00 4.24
C ALA A 93 -0.64 -19.55 3.18
N ASN A 94 -0.82 -20.86 3.15
CA ASN A 94 -1.89 -21.47 2.36
C ASN A 94 -3.16 -21.50 3.20
N LEU A 95 -3.94 -20.42 3.14
CA LEU A 95 -5.17 -20.27 3.92
C LEU A 95 -6.39 -20.74 3.15
N GLU A 96 -7.32 -21.37 3.87
CA GLU A 96 -8.64 -21.66 3.32
C GLU A 96 -9.44 -20.35 3.09
N PRO A 97 -10.35 -20.29 2.10
CA PRO A 97 -11.13 -19.07 1.82
C PRO A 97 -11.96 -18.56 3.01
N SER A 98 -12.35 -19.43 3.94
CA SER A 98 -13.01 -19.05 5.19
C SER A 98 -12.05 -18.32 6.14
N GLU A 99 -10.82 -18.81 6.27
CA GLU A 99 -9.79 -18.21 7.12
C GLU A 99 -9.31 -16.89 6.56
N GLU A 100 -9.12 -16.78 5.25
CA GLU A 100 -8.76 -15.52 4.60
C GLU A 100 -9.81 -14.45 4.84
N ARG A 101 -11.10 -14.79 4.69
CA ARG A 101 -12.21 -13.88 5.01
C ARG A 101 -12.22 -13.48 6.48
N ARG A 102 -11.96 -14.42 7.39
CA ARG A 102 -11.87 -14.14 8.83
C ARG A 102 -10.74 -13.17 9.13
N LEU A 103 -9.53 -13.42 8.63
CA LEU A 103 -8.37 -12.54 8.84
C LEU A 103 -8.57 -11.15 8.22
N ALA A 104 -9.20 -11.09 7.04
CA ALA A 104 -9.56 -9.81 6.42
C ALA A 104 -10.55 -9.01 7.29
N ALA A 105 -11.53 -9.69 7.91
CA ALA A 105 -12.48 -9.05 8.82
C ALA A 105 -11.84 -8.48 10.10
N LEU A 106 -10.66 -8.97 10.50
CA LEU A 106 -9.90 -8.41 11.63
C LEU A 106 -9.28 -7.05 11.30
N GLY A 107 -9.13 -6.71 10.00
CA GLY A 107 -8.54 -5.44 9.56
C GLY A 107 -7.08 -5.23 9.96
N THR A 108 -6.40 -6.28 10.43
CA THR A 108 -5.01 -6.21 10.94
C THR A 108 -3.99 -6.48 9.83
N PHE A 109 -4.35 -7.30 8.85
CA PHE A 109 -3.48 -7.64 7.73
C PHE A 109 -3.68 -6.64 6.59
N VAL A 110 -2.57 -6.08 6.11
CA VAL A 110 -2.55 -5.14 5.00
C VAL A 110 -2.61 -5.87 3.66
N ASP A 111 -2.03 -7.07 3.61
CA ASP A 111 -1.91 -7.86 2.39
C ASP A 111 -1.69 -9.35 2.68
N GLY A 112 -1.74 -10.16 1.63
CA GLY A 112 -1.71 -11.61 1.71
C GLY A 112 -1.06 -12.29 0.51
N LEU A 113 -0.27 -13.33 0.77
CA LEU A 113 0.36 -14.13 -0.27
C LEU A 113 0.20 -15.62 0.00
N ARG A 114 -0.33 -16.34 -1.00
CA ARG A 114 -0.40 -17.81 -0.98
C ARG A 114 0.86 -18.40 -1.62
N PRO A 115 1.63 -19.26 -0.91
CA PRO A 115 2.77 -19.96 -1.48
C PRO A 115 2.35 -20.80 -2.70
N GLY A 116 3.12 -20.76 -3.78
CA GLY A 116 2.87 -21.53 -5.01
C GLY A 116 1.75 -20.99 -5.91
N PHE A 117 1.05 -19.93 -5.52
CA PHE A 117 -0.03 -19.34 -6.31
C PHE A 117 0.16 -17.83 -6.48
N GLY A 118 0.09 -17.08 -5.38
CA GLY A 118 0.20 -15.61 -5.39
C GLY A 118 1.63 -15.08 -5.46
N ASP A 119 2.60 -15.92 -5.13
CA ASP A 119 4.03 -15.62 -5.11
C ASP A 119 4.76 -16.04 -6.40
N THR A 120 4.06 -16.63 -7.37
CA THR A 120 4.62 -17.14 -8.63
C THR A 120 5.09 -16.00 -9.55
N HIS A 121 4.49 -14.82 -9.42
CA HIS A 121 4.91 -13.65 -10.18
C HIS A 121 6.19 -13.03 -9.58
N PRO A 122 7.24 -12.82 -10.39
CA PRO A 122 8.43 -12.10 -9.96
C PRO A 122 8.06 -10.71 -9.40
N GLY A 123 8.23 -10.51 -8.10
CA GLY A 123 7.93 -9.24 -7.43
C GLY A 123 6.62 -9.17 -6.65
N ALA A 124 5.83 -10.26 -6.55
CA ALA A 124 4.65 -10.27 -5.68
C ALA A 124 5.00 -9.98 -4.20
N VAL A 125 6.07 -10.58 -3.71
CA VAL A 125 6.62 -10.33 -2.36
C VAL A 125 7.08 -8.88 -2.21
N ASP A 126 7.82 -8.34 -3.20
CA ASP A 126 8.23 -6.92 -3.21
C ASP A 126 7.01 -6.00 -3.10
N ALA A 127 5.98 -6.25 -3.92
CA ALA A 127 4.77 -5.45 -3.93
C ALA A 127 4.02 -5.51 -2.60
N ALA A 128 3.96 -6.68 -1.95
CA ALA A 128 3.36 -6.85 -0.65
C ALA A 128 4.12 -6.08 0.45
N ILE A 129 5.47 -6.13 0.44
CA ILE A 129 6.30 -5.32 1.35
C ILE A 129 6.04 -3.82 1.12
N LEU A 130 6.03 -3.35 -0.14
CA LEU A 130 5.83 -1.92 -0.45
C LEU A 130 4.42 -1.42 -0.07
N ARG A 131 3.41 -2.29 -0.16
CA ARG A 131 2.05 -1.99 0.30
C ARG A 131 1.94 -1.95 1.82
N SER A 132 2.66 -2.82 2.52
CA SER A 132 2.60 -2.89 3.98
C SER A 132 3.33 -1.76 4.68
N ILE A 133 4.43 -1.25 4.12
CA ILE A 133 5.12 -0.07 4.68
C ILE A 133 4.11 1.06 4.96
N ASP A 134 4.04 1.56 6.20
CA ASP A 134 3.20 2.70 6.56
C ASP A 134 1.73 2.60 6.08
N ALA A 135 1.17 1.38 6.07
CA ALA A 135 -0.16 1.11 5.55
C ALA A 135 -1.29 1.88 6.25
N ASN A 136 -1.09 2.26 7.52
CA ASN A 136 -2.03 3.09 8.27
C ASN A 136 -2.33 4.42 7.57
N ARG A 137 -1.36 5.02 6.87
CA ARG A 137 -1.64 6.22 6.07
C ARG A 137 -2.57 5.96 4.89
N ASN A 138 -2.52 4.78 4.29
CA ASN A 138 -3.49 4.41 3.26
C ASN A 138 -4.89 4.30 3.88
N LEU A 139 -5.02 3.68 5.06
CA LEU A 139 -6.30 3.55 5.77
C LEU A 139 -6.88 4.91 6.12
N GLN A 140 -6.08 5.81 6.71
CA GLN A 140 -6.50 7.18 7.03
C GLN A 140 -6.97 7.97 5.79
N LEU A 141 -6.27 7.83 4.65
CA LEU A 141 -6.72 8.42 3.39
C LEU A 141 -8.06 7.83 2.92
N LEU A 142 -8.21 6.50 3.00
CA LEU A 142 -9.44 5.83 2.59
C LEU A 142 -10.63 6.14 3.51
N GLU A 143 -10.40 6.36 4.80
CA GLU A 143 -11.41 6.85 5.75
C GLU A 143 -11.88 8.26 5.40
N ARG A 144 -10.94 9.17 5.05
CA ARG A 144 -11.30 10.51 4.57
C ARG A 144 -12.07 10.47 3.26
N LEU A 145 -11.78 9.51 2.38
CA LEU A 145 -12.51 9.28 1.14
C LEU A 145 -13.86 8.56 1.36
N ALA A 146 -14.05 7.86 2.48
CA ALA A 146 -15.35 7.29 2.84
C ALA A 146 -16.40 8.40 3.09
N GLN A 147 -15.96 9.61 3.39
CA GLN A 147 -16.81 10.80 3.54
C GLN A 147 -17.23 11.41 2.19
N CYS A 148 -16.76 10.88 1.05
CA CYS A 148 -17.20 11.34 -0.27
C CYS A 148 -18.64 10.86 -0.55
N ALA A 149 -19.40 11.66 -1.30
CA ALA A 149 -20.81 11.35 -1.60
C ALA A 149 -21.01 10.03 -2.38
N ASN A 150 -20.01 9.60 -3.17
CA ASN A 150 -20.09 8.36 -3.94
C ASN A 150 -19.14 7.29 -3.38
N PRO A 151 -19.66 6.19 -2.79
CA PRO A 151 -18.84 5.12 -2.21
C PRO A 151 -17.88 4.44 -3.21
N TRP A 152 -18.22 4.45 -4.50
CA TRP A 152 -17.37 3.86 -5.54
C TRP A 152 -16.01 4.57 -5.67
N VAL A 153 -15.94 5.86 -5.33
CA VAL A 153 -14.69 6.64 -5.34
C VAL A 153 -13.66 6.01 -4.41
N ARG A 154 -14.08 5.66 -3.19
CA ARG A 154 -13.24 4.98 -2.20
C ARG A 154 -12.76 3.64 -2.74
N THR A 155 -13.65 2.81 -3.27
CA THR A 155 -13.30 1.49 -3.82
C THR A 155 -12.33 1.58 -4.99
N ALA A 156 -12.58 2.49 -5.94
CA ALA A 156 -11.70 2.70 -7.07
C ALA A 156 -10.32 3.20 -6.63
N PHE A 157 -10.26 4.13 -5.67
CA PHE A 157 -9.00 4.66 -5.18
C PHE A 157 -8.23 3.66 -4.31
N GLU A 158 -8.92 2.84 -3.51
CA GLU A 158 -8.31 1.72 -2.79
C GLU A 158 -7.61 0.76 -3.74
N LEU A 159 -8.27 0.39 -4.85
CA LEU A 159 -7.64 -0.44 -5.87
C LEU A 159 -6.44 0.28 -6.52
N ALA A 160 -6.55 1.58 -6.79
CA ALA A 160 -5.44 2.36 -7.32
C ALA A 160 -4.23 2.37 -6.36
N LEU A 161 -4.45 2.48 -5.05
CA LEU A 161 -3.40 2.36 -4.03
C LEU A 161 -2.76 0.98 -4.04
N LYS A 162 -3.54 -0.10 -4.12
CA LYS A 162 -3.03 -1.48 -4.21
C LYS A 162 -2.15 -1.70 -5.45
N LEU A 163 -2.51 -1.08 -6.57
CA LEU A 163 -1.78 -1.18 -7.83
C LEU A 163 -0.59 -0.19 -7.95
N SER A 164 -0.51 0.80 -7.07
CA SER A 164 0.46 1.92 -7.18
C SER A 164 1.94 1.51 -7.01
N VAL A 165 2.19 0.37 -6.36
CA VAL A 165 3.54 -0.17 -6.10
C VAL A 165 4.17 -0.81 -7.35
N ALA A 166 3.41 -0.92 -8.44
CA ALA A 166 3.84 -1.47 -9.73
C ALA A 166 3.52 -0.45 -10.85
N PRO A 167 3.99 -0.67 -12.10
CA PRO A 167 3.70 0.21 -13.21
C PRO A 167 2.19 0.37 -13.41
N CYS A 168 1.75 1.63 -13.60
CA CYS A 168 0.34 1.96 -13.74
C CYS A 168 -0.27 1.25 -14.96
N SER A 169 -1.37 0.52 -14.74
CA SER A 169 -2.12 -0.14 -15.81
C SER A 169 -3.61 0.07 -15.59
N VAL A 170 -4.23 0.87 -16.47
CA VAL A 170 -5.69 1.10 -16.47
C VAL A 170 -6.43 -0.22 -16.70
N ARG A 171 -5.91 -1.09 -17.58
CA ARG A 171 -6.40 -2.46 -17.77
C ARG A 171 -6.50 -3.25 -16.47
N ARG A 172 -5.44 -3.26 -15.65
CA ARG A 172 -5.45 -3.98 -14.36
C ARG A 172 -6.45 -3.37 -13.37
N MET A 173 -6.55 -2.04 -13.34
CA MET A 173 -7.53 -1.35 -12.52
C MET A 173 -8.97 -1.67 -12.95
N ALA A 174 -9.24 -1.69 -14.26
CA ALA A 174 -10.54 -2.05 -14.80
C ALA A 174 -10.91 -3.50 -14.48
N ALA A 175 -9.98 -4.43 -14.70
CA ALA A 175 -10.16 -5.84 -14.37
C ALA A 175 -10.45 -6.06 -12.87
N GLY A 176 -9.71 -5.38 -11.98
CA GLY A 176 -9.95 -5.46 -10.53
C GLY A 176 -11.27 -4.84 -10.06
N LEU A 177 -11.92 -4.02 -10.90
CA LEU A 177 -13.27 -3.51 -10.65
C LEU A 177 -14.35 -4.29 -11.43
N CYS A 178 -13.97 -5.37 -12.12
CA CYS A 178 -14.85 -6.13 -13.01
C CYS A 178 -15.48 -5.28 -14.13
N LEU A 179 -14.71 -4.34 -14.69
CA LEU A 179 -15.13 -3.43 -15.76
C LEU A 179 -14.20 -3.55 -16.98
N SER A 180 -14.71 -3.17 -18.15
CA SER A 180 -13.85 -2.82 -19.29
C SER A 180 -13.18 -1.46 -19.07
N GLU A 181 -12.05 -1.19 -19.74
CA GLU A 181 -11.40 0.13 -19.67
C GLU A 181 -12.33 1.27 -20.13
N ARG A 182 -13.12 1.03 -21.19
CA ARG A 182 -14.12 1.98 -21.69
C ARG A 182 -15.21 2.24 -20.66
N THR A 183 -15.71 1.20 -19.99
CA THR A 183 -16.73 1.35 -18.93
C THR A 183 -16.17 2.10 -17.74
N LEU A 184 -14.93 1.81 -17.33
CA LEU A 184 -14.26 2.50 -16.24
C LEU A 184 -14.07 4.00 -16.54
N GLN A 185 -13.63 4.35 -17.76
CA GLN A 185 -13.51 5.74 -18.22
C GLN A 185 -14.88 6.45 -18.19
N ARG A 186 -15.93 5.82 -18.75
CA ARG A 186 -17.29 6.37 -18.76
C ARG A 186 -17.82 6.57 -17.35
N LYS A 187 -17.58 5.61 -16.45
CA LYS A 187 -18.02 5.68 -15.05
C LYS A 187 -17.34 6.84 -14.33
N CYS A 188 -16.03 7.03 -14.52
CA CYS A 188 -15.30 8.17 -13.96
C CYS A 188 -15.88 9.51 -14.42
N ALA A 189 -16.10 9.66 -15.73
CA ALA A 189 -16.69 10.86 -16.31
C ALA A 189 -18.12 11.10 -15.81
N ALA A 190 -18.94 10.05 -15.70
CA ALA A 190 -20.33 10.14 -15.26
C ALA A 190 -20.47 10.70 -13.84
N ILE A 191 -19.56 10.31 -12.93
CA ILE A 191 -19.54 10.76 -11.54
C ILE A 191 -18.62 11.97 -11.30
N GLY A 192 -18.02 12.53 -12.36
CA GLY A 192 -17.19 13.73 -12.28
C GLY A 192 -15.84 13.55 -11.58
N VAL A 193 -15.31 12.32 -11.46
CA VAL A 193 -13.96 12.08 -10.91
C VAL A 193 -12.88 12.14 -12.00
N PRO A 194 -11.60 12.33 -11.63
CA PRO A 194 -10.50 12.22 -12.57
C PRO A 194 -10.48 10.89 -13.33
N SER A 195 -9.88 10.91 -14.53
CA SER A 195 -9.74 9.70 -15.35
C SER A 195 -9.01 8.57 -14.59
N PRO A 196 -9.19 7.29 -14.97
CA PRO A 196 -8.54 6.16 -14.31
C PRO A 196 -7.01 6.28 -14.28
N ARG A 197 -6.43 6.81 -15.37
CA ARG A 197 -4.99 7.11 -15.44
C ARG A 197 -4.57 8.15 -14.40
N THR A 198 -5.39 9.17 -14.19
CA THR A 198 -5.15 10.22 -13.19
C THR A 198 -5.29 9.67 -11.77
N LEU A 199 -6.31 8.84 -11.49
CA LEU A 199 -6.48 8.16 -10.20
C LEU A 199 -5.26 7.30 -9.86
N MET A 200 -4.81 6.47 -10.81
CA MET A 200 -3.58 5.66 -10.66
C MET A 200 -2.34 6.53 -10.41
N THR A 201 -2.24 7.66 -11.10
CA THR A 201 -1.11 8.57 -10.95
C THR A 201 -1.11 9.26 -9.59
N LEU A 202 -2.27 9.72 -9.12
CA LEU A 202 -2.45 10.27 -7.77
C LEU A 202 -2.07 9.25 -6.69
N ALA A 203 -2.58 8.02 -6.80
CA ALA A 203 -2.25 6.93 -5.87
C ALA A 203 -0.74 6.64 -5.85
N ARG A 204 -0.07 6.73 -7.01
CA ARG A 204 1.36 6.51 -7.14
C ARG A 204 2.21 7.66 -6.60
N ILE A 205 1.77 8.91 -6.74
CA ILE A 205 2.40 10.06 -6.08
C ILE A 205 2.28 9.92 -4.56
N PHE A 206 1.08 9.58 -4.06
CA PHE A 206 0.87 9.34 -2.64
C PHE A 206 1.76 8.21 -2.10
N CYS A 207 1.83 7.08 -2.82
CA CYS A 207 2.70 5.96 -2.48
C CYS A 207 4.18 6.37 -2.45
N PHE A 208 4.64 7.15 -3.43
CA PHE A 208 6.01 7.67 -3.46
C PHE A 208 6.32 8.51 -2.23
N GLU A 209 5.48 9.51 -1.92
CA GLU A 209 5.69 10.40 -0.76
C GLU A 209 5.59 9.64 0.56
N ARG A 210 4.67 8.67 0.69
CA ARG A 210 4.57 7.78 1.84
C ARG A 210 5.88 7.00 2.06
N LEU A 211 6.39 6.36 1.02
CA LEU A 211 7.63 5.58 1.11
C LEU A 211 8.85 6.47 1.37
N LEU A 212 8.89 7.67 0.77
CA LEU A 212 9.93 8.66 0.99
C LEU A 212 9.98 9.08 2.47
N HIS A 213 8.82 9.38 3.04
CA HIS A 213 8.69 9.78 4.44
C HIS A 213 9.11 8.66 5.40
N TRP A 214 8.63 7.43 5.17
CA TRP A 214 8.91 6.29 6.05
C TRP A 214 10.38 5.84 5.98
N SER A 215 10.89 5.59 4.77
CA SER A 215 12.22 4.97 4.59
C SER A 215 13.38 5.95 4.78
N ARG A 216 13.11 7.26 4.61
CA ARG A 216 14.13 8.33 4.54
C ARG A 216 15.21 8.07 3.46
N GLN A 217 14.93 7.18 2.51
CA GLN A 217 15.83 6.89 1.40
C GLN A 217 15.79 8.01 0.37
N PRO A 218 16.86 8.19 -0.43
CA PRO A 218 16.85 9.15 -1.51
C PRO A 218 15.70 8.90 -2.50
N ALA A 219 15.08 9.96 -3.01
CA ALA A 219 13.98 9.87 -3.99
C ALA A 219 14.31 8.98 -5.21
N GLY A 220 15.58 8.90 -5.60
CA GLY A 220 16.04 8.01 -6.65
C GLY A 220 15.86 6.51 -6.35
N VAL A 221 16.05 6.12 -5.09
CA VAL A 221 15.85 4.75 -4.62
C VAL A 221 14.37 4.41 -4.60
N ILE A 222 13.52 5.33 -4.12
CA ILE A 222 12.05 5.19 -4.15
C ILE A 222 11.54 5.04 -5.59
N ALA A 223 12.06 5.88 -6.50
CA ALA A 223 11.68 5.84 -7.91
C ALA A 223 12.01 4.48 -8.54
N GLN A 224 13.18 3.91 -8.24
CA GLN A 224 13.56 2.58 -8.71
C GLN A 224 12.71 1.48 -8.08
N ALA A 225 12.45 1.56 -6.77
CA ALA A 225 11.63 0.58 -6.07
C ALA A 225 10.21 0.50 -6.65
N LEU A 226 9.65 1.64 -7.03
CA LEU A 226 8.34 1.74 -7.68
C LEU A 226 8.38 1.48 -9.19
N GLU A 227 9.54 1.28 -9.81
CA GLU A 227 9.73 1.11 -11.26
C GLU A 227 9.35 2.35 -12.10
N PHE A 228 9.73 3.54 -11.67
CA PHE A 228 9.78 4.67 -12.59
C PHE A 228 10.93 4.46 -13.57
N SER A 229 10.66 4.60 -14.88
CA SER A 229 11.68 4.47 -15.92
C SER A 229 12.80 5.50 -15.81
N ALA A 230 12.54 6.66 -15.19
CA ALA A 230 13.56 7.65 -14.85
C ALA A 230 13.11 8.51 -13.65
N ARG A 231 14.08 9.04 -12.89
CA ARG A 231 13.81 9.99 -11.78
C ARG A 231 13.07 11.25 -12.27
N SER A 232 13.40 11.71 -13.49
CA SER A 232 12.77 12.86 -14.13
C SER A 232 11.28 12.65 -14.40
N ASN A 233 10.84 11.39 -14.60
CA ASN A 233 9.44 11.08 -14.84
C ASN A 233 8.58 11.34 -13.60
N TYR A 234 9.08 11.00 -12.40
CA TYR A 234 8.40 11.38 -11.16
C TYR A 234 8.22 12.89 -11.06
N ARG A 235 9.29 13.66 -11.26
CA ARG A 235 9.23 15.14 -11.21
C ARG A 235 8.21 15.71 -12.19
N ARG A 236 8.18 15.22 -13.44
CA ARG A 236 7.21 15.64 -14.46
C ARG A 236 5.78 15.29 -14.04
N THR A 237 5.58 14.09 -13.54
CA THR A 237 4.28 13.59 -13.07
C THR A 237 3.73 14.43 -11.90
N VAL A 238 4.56 14.69 -10.88
CA VAL A 238 4.14 15.52 -9.74
C VAL A 238 3.79 16.93 -10.20
N ARG A 239 4.65 17.57 -11.00
CA ARG A 239 4.37 18.93 -11.49
C ARG A 239 3.10 19.01 -12.33
N GLY A 240 2.87 18.04 -13.20
CA GLY A 240 1.69 18.03 -14.08
C GLY A 240 0.37 17.77 -13.34
N ILE A 241 0.38 16.96 -12.28
CA ILE A 241 -0.84 16.59 -11.55
C ILE A 241 -1.07 17.45 -10.31
N MET A 242 -0.02 17.82 -9.59
CA MET A 242 -0.10 18.56 -8.33
C MET A 242 0.20 20.06 -8.49
N GLY A 243 0.66 20.50 -9.67
CA GLY A 243 1.04 21.90 -9.91
C GLY A 243 2.36 22.33 -9.24
N GLU A 244 3.01 21.43 -8.49
CA GLU A 244 4.18 21.74 -7.66
C GLU A 244 5.38 20.86 -8.03
N PRO A 245 6.63 21.35 -7.91
CA PRO A 245 7.79 20.46 -7.94
C PRO A 245 7.85 19.60 -6.66
N PRO A 246 8.57 18.46 -6.66
CA PRO A 246 8.71 17.61 -5.48
C PRO A 246 9.24 18.32 -4.22
N SER A 247 10.03 19.40 -4.36
CA SER A 247 10.46 20.22 -3.21
C SER A 247 9.29 20.98 -2.59
N GLY A 248 8.47 21.64 -3.41
CA GLY A 248 7.27 22.36 -2.97
C GLY A 248 6.25 21.44 -2.31
N VAL A 249 6.08 20.21 -2.81
CA VAL A 249 5.25 19.18 -2.15
C VAL A 249 5.72 18.92 -0.72
N ARG A 250 7.03 18.79 -0.50
CA ARG A 250 7.60 18.55 0.84
C ARG A 250 7.42 19.76 1.76
N GLU A 251 7.67 20.96 1.26
CA GLU A 251 7.49 22.21 2.01
C GLU A 251 6.03 22.42 2.46
N ARG A 252 5.07 21.97 1.66
CA ARG A 252 3.64 22.04 1.98
C ARG A 252 3.13 20.94 2.92
N GLY A 253 3.99 20.02 3.38
CA GLY A 253 3.62 18.94 4.30
C GLY A 253 3.73 17.52 3.72
N GLY A 254 4.28 17.37 2.52
CA GLY A 254 4.62 16.07 1.91
C GLY A 254 3.40 15.18 1.72
N THR A 255 3.46 13.97 2.29
CA THR A 255 2.41 12.94 2.17
C THR A 255 1.03 13.44 2.60
N GLU A 256 0.94 14.25 3.67
CA GLU A 256 -0.36 14.74 4.17
C GLU A 256 -0.97 15.77 3.21
N TRP A 257 -0.16 16.67 2.67
CA TRP A 257 -0.62 17.61 1.66
C TRP A 257 -1.10 16.92 0.38
N VAL A 258 -0.40 15.86 -0.05
CA VAL A 258 -0.84 15.02 -1.17
C VAL A 258 -2.18 14.35 -0.85
N ALA A 259 -2.33 13.79 0.35
CA ALA A 259 -3.59 13.18 0.80
C ALA A 259 -4.75 14.20 0.77
N GLN A 260 -4.55 15.39 1.33
CA GLN A 260 -5.56 16.44 1.33
C GLN A 260 -5.91 16.91 -0.08
N THR A 261 -4.92 17.03 -0.97
CA THR A 261 -5.13 17.36 -2.38
C THR A 261 -5.97 16.31 -3.08
N ILE A 262 -5.68 15.02 -2.87
CA ILE A 262 -6.47 13.89 -3.40
C ILE A 262 -7.91 13.97 -2.88
N VAL A 263 -8.09 14.14 -1.57
CA VAL A 263 -9.43 14.24 -0.96
C VAL A 263 -10.20 15.42 -1.56
N ASN A 264 -9.58 16.59 -1.70
CA ASN A 264 -10.22 17.76 -2.29
C ASN A 264 -10.62 17.53 -3.76
N LEU A 265 -9.75 16.92 -4.56
CA LEU A 265 -10.03 16.60 -5.96
C LEU A 265 -11.18 15.60 -6.10
N LEU A 266 -11.25 14.60 -5.22
CA LEU A 266 -12.27 13.55 -5.27
C LEU A 266 -13.57 13.92 -4.55
N LYS A 267 -13.56 14.89 -3.63
CA LYS A 267 -14.77 15.45 -3.00
C LYS A 267 -15.49 16.46 -3.88
N ARG A 268 -14.77 17.18 -4.76
CA ARG A 268 -15.35 18.17 -5.69
C ARG A 268 -16.20 17.56 -6.81
N CYS A 269 -16.41 16.25 -6.81
CA CYS A 269 -17.31 15.57 -7.73
C CYS A 269 -18.76 15.98 -7.44
N PRO A 270 -19.43 16.67 -8.37
CA PRO A 270 -20.80 17.11 -8.15
C PRO A 270 -21.70 15.89 -7.99
N SER A 271 -22.47 15.85 -6.91
CA SER A 271 -23.66 15.00 -6.81
C SER A 271 -24.78 15.48 -7.75
N ASP A 272 -24.61 16.63 -8.41
CA ASP A 272 -25.63 17.31 -9.19
C ASP A 272 -25.31 17.33 -10.71
N PRO A 273 -26.12 16.66 -11.56
CA PRO A 273 -25.96 16.68 -13.01
C PRO A 273 -26.09 18.07 -13.65
N ALA A 274 -26.60 19.09 -12.93
CA ALA A 274 -26.77 20.46 -13.44
C ALA A 274 -25.46 21.27 -13.58
N SER A 275 -24.34 20.77 -13.03
CA SER A 275 -23.06 21.52 -12.95
C SER A 275 -22.06 21.25 -14.09
N ARG A 276 -22.42 20.45 -15.11
CA ARG A 276 -21.54 19.98 -16.21
C ARG A 276 -21.11 21.04 -17.25
N GLY A 277 -21.08 22.32 -16.89
CA GLY A 277 -20.85 23.44 -17.81
C GLY A 277 -19.49 24.13 -17.76
N ARG A 278 -18.58 23.81 -16.83
CA ARG A 278 -17.28 24.53 -16.74
C ARG A 278 -16.09 23.58 -16.77
N ASN A 279 -15.41 23.60 -17.90
CA ASN A 279 -14.16 22.90 -18.15
C ASN A 279 -13.05 23.59 -17.35
N VAL A 280 -12.61 22.98 -16.24
CA VAL A 280 -11.47 23.45 -15.44
C VAL A 280 -10.26 22.61 -15.82
N TYR A 281 -9.79 22.73 -17.05
CA TYR A 281 -8.42 22.45 -17.51
C TYR A 281 -8.30 23.01 -18.94
N ALA A 282 -8.11 24.32 -19.01
CA ALA A 282 -7.45 25.01 -20.11
C ALA A 282 -6.20 25.67 -19.51
#